data_AF-A0A3N4MHU4-F1
#
_entry.id   AF-A0A3N4MHU4-F1
#
_cell.length_a   1.000
_cell.length_b   1.000
_cell.length_c   1.000
_cell.angle_alpha   90.00
_cell.angle_beta   90.00
_cell.angle_gamma   90.00
#
_symmetry.space_group_name_H-M   'P 1'
#
loop_
_entity.id
_entity.type
_entity.pdbx_description
1 polymer ?
#
loop_
_entity_poly.entity_id
_entity_poly.type
_entity_poly.pdbx_seq_one_letter_code
_entity_poly.pdbx_strand_id
1 'polypeptide(L)'
;MTTSLQPRNSSQTIKMSDLQDPSGQDARQTILDNISKFGCHLVQINTDALPGFVYSIGLYKEFGHPELICFGLKPAVMGSILNHACDLIKKGETLTANRTYTGFLEGFEIRFLEVDKEYYQDYVGYAGWFYDMTFDFPLLQLVWPDKQHHFPWDPEFNPAWKFKQPLLDRSTDFKFYEERNTAVFVTKQALKGDPVLSVYHDEDGAWHFHTTPEPDGKDIILVSFEEVTRLDPSINELFSLPFGGQAWRASTADDWEYAEEEEEDDGEV
;
A
#
# COMPACT_ATOMS: atom_id res chain seq x y z
N MET A 1 2.94 -24.93 26.42
CA MET A 1 1.78 -24.05 26.68
C MET A 1 1.73 -23.08 25.52
N THR A 2 0.85 -23.32 24.57
CA THR A 2 0.75 -22.54 23.33
C THR A 2 -0.19 -21.37 23.62
N THR A 3 0.37 -20.21 23.94
CA THR A 3 -0.43 -18.99 24.14
C THR A 3 -0.95 -18.58 22.76
N SER A 4 -2.25 -18.75 22.56
CA SER A 4 -2.98 -18.22 21.40
C SER A 4 -2.79 -16.70 21.36
N LEU A 5 -2.05 -16.21 20.35
CA LEU A 5 -1.93 -14.80 20.02
C LEU A 5 -3.26 -14.35 19.41
N GLN A 6 -4.23 -14.00 20.26
CA GLN A 6 -5.34 -13.18 19.80
C GLN A 6 -4.85 -11.73 19.60
N PRO A 7 -5.26 -11.04 18.53
CA PRO A 7 -4.88 -9.65 18.33
C PRO A 7 -5.38 -8.78 19.50
N ARG A 8 -4.46 -8.05 20.15
CA ARG A 8 -4.76 -7.17 21.31
C ARG A 8 -5.68 -6.00 20.96
N ASN A 9 -5.69 -5.58 19.70
CA ASN A 9 -6.40 -4.42 19.20
C ASN A 9 -7.51 -4.91 18.26
N SER A 10 -8.69 -4.28 18.30
CA SER A 10 -9.65 -4.39 17.21
C SER A 10 -9.05 -3.69 16.00
N SER A 11 -8.28 -4.42 15.20
CA SER A 11 -7.81 -3.95 13.90
C SER A 11 -9.03 -3.83 13.00
N GLN A 12 -9.30 -2.63 12.50
CA GLN A 12 -10.30 -2.48 11.46
C GLN A 12 -9.66 -2.94 10.15
N THR A 13 -10.29 -3.93 9.51
CA THR A 13 -9.94 -4.30 8.14
C THR A 13 -10.69 -3.36 7.23
N ILE A 14 -9.98 -2.64 6.36
CA ILE A 14 -10.54 -1.67 5.42
C ILE A 14 -10.06 -2.08 4.01
N LYS A 15 -10.93 -2.04 3.01
CA LYS A 15 -10.51 -2.21 1.61
C LYS A 15 -9.77 -0.95 1.14
N MET A 16 -8.87 -1.08 0.16
CA MET A 16 -8.13 0.07 -0.35
C MET A 16 -9.04 1.16 -0.95
N SER A 17 -10.14 0.77 -1.60
CA SER A 17 -11.21 1.65 -2.09
C SER A 17 -11.77 2.56 -1.00
N ASP A 18 -11.90 2.03 0.22
CA ASP A 18 -12.57 2.69 1.34
C ASP A 18 -11.64 3.65 2.10
N LEU A 19 -10.35 3.73 1.73
CA LEU A 19 -9.43 4.73 2.28
C LEU A 19 -9.85 6.18 1.92
N GLN A 20 -10.70 6.34 0.91
CA GLN A 20 -11.08 7.65 0.37
C GLN A 20 -12.32 8.27 1.05
N ASP A 21 -13.20 7.48 1.69
CA ASP A 21 -14.34 8.00 2.45
C ASP A 21 -14.68 7.12 3.68
N PRO A 22 -14.13 7.42 4.86
CA PRO A 22 -14.32 6.61 6.05
C PRO A 22 -15.48 7.10 6.94
N SER A 23 -16.49 7.77 6.37
CA SER A 23 -17.45 8.60 7.10
C SER A 23 -18.42 7.84 8.04
N GLY A 24 -17.99 7.67 9.29
CA GLY A 24 -18.88 7.34 10.43
C GLY A 24 -18.38 7.94 11.75
N GLN A 25 -19.27 8.60 12.52
CA GLN A 25 -18.94 9.11 13.87
C GLN A 25 -18.47 8.00 14.81
N ASP A 26 -19.03 6.79 14.66
CA ASP A 26 -18.65 5.60 15.42
C ASP A 26 -17.19 5.17 15.16
N ALA A 27 -16.70 5.42 13.96
CA ALA A 27 -15.35 5.05 13.53
C ALA A 27 -14.30 5.94 14.25
N ARG A 28 -14.55 7.25 14.36
CA ARG A 28 -13.66 8.17 15.08
C ARG A 28 -13.59 7.83 16.57
N GLN A 29 -14.74 7.53 17.19
CA GLN A 29 -14.78 7.18 18.61
C GLN A 29 -14.03 5.86 18.88
N THR A 30 -14.16 4.88 18.00
CA THR A 30 -13.41 3.61 18.09
C THR A 30 -11.90 3.82 18.05
N ILE A 31 -11.41 4.71 17.17
CA ILE A 31 -9.99 5.06 17.12
C ILE A 31 -9.56 5.69 18.45
N LEU A 32 -10.31 6.67 18.97
CA LEU A 32 -9.99 7.34 20.23
C LEU A 32 -9.97 6.37 21.42
N ASP A 33 -10.92 5.44 21.49
CA ASP A 33 -10.97 4.42 22.54
C ASP A 33 -9.77 3.47 22.48
N ASN A 34 -9.37 3.06 21.27
CA ASN A 34 -8.18 2.22 21.08
C ASN A 34 -6.89 2.97 21.44
N ILE A 35 -6.77 4.25 21.06
CA ILE A 35 -5.63 5.10 21.46
C ILE A 35 -5.55 5.19 22.99
N SER A 36 -6.65 5.52 23.66
CA SER A 36 -6.69 5.64 25.12
C SER A 36 -6.33 4.32 25.82
N LYS A 37 -6.84 3.18 25.33
CA LYS A 37 -6.67 1.88 25.98
C LYS A 37 -5.32 1.23 25.66
N PHE A 38 -4.85 1.34 24.43
CA PHE A 38 -3.70 0.58 23.93
C PHE A 38 -2.50 1.46 23.56
N GLY A 39 -2.71 2.74 23.29
CA GLY A 39 -1.71 3.73 22.88
C GLY A 39 -1.81 4.10 21.40
N CYS A 40 -2.31 3.19 20.56
CA CYS A 40 -2.61 3.47 19.16
C CYS A 40 -3.76 2.58 18.67
N HIS A 41 -4.40 3.01 17.59
CA HIS A 41 -5.29 2.20 16.76
C HIS A 41 -4.48 1.61 15.61
N LEU A 42 -4.76 0.36 15.20
CA LEU A 42 -4.12 -0.26 14.04
C LEU A 42 -5.14 -0.43 12.91
N VAL A 43 -4.81 0.07 11.73
CA VAL A 43 -5.59 -0.13 10.51
C VAL A 43 -4.91 -1.21 9.69
N GLN A 44 -5.68 -2.17 9.21
CA GLN A 44 -5.17 -3.27 8.39
C GLN A 44 -5.82 -3.20 7.00
N ILE A 45 -4.98 -3.13 5.97
CA ILE A 45 -5.41 -3.13 4.57
C ILE A 45 -4.93 -4.42 3.91
N ASN A 46 -5.85 -5.13 3.28
CA ASN A 46 -5.55 -6.30 2.47
C ASN A 46 -6.18 -6.08 1.09
N THR A 47 -5.41 -6.37 0.03
CA THR A 47 -5.89 -6.39 -1.35
C THR A 47 -5.23 -7.54 -2.10
N ASP A 48 -5.79 -7.89 -3.25
CA ASP A 48 -5.20 -8.93 -4.10
C ASP A 48 -4.06 -8.40 -4.98
N ALA A 49 -4.07 -7.09 -5.30
CA ALA A 49 -3.05 -6.45 -6.15
C ALA A 49 -1.79 -6.00 -5.41
N LEU A 50 -1.88 -5.68 -4.10
CA LEU A 50 -0.78 -5.10 -3.34
C LEU A 50 -0.45 -5.95 -2.10
N PRO A 51 0.81 -5.91 -1.63
CA PRO A 51 1.13 -6.52 -0.35
C PRO A 51 0.28 -5.86 0.74
N GLY A 52 -0.51 -6.68 1.45
CA GLY A 52 -1.24 -6.22 2.61
C GLY A 52 -0.33 -5.53 3.62
N PHE A 53 -0.89 -4.54 4.32
CA PHE A 53 -0.14 -3.68 5.22
C PHE A 53 -0.95 -3.30 6.45
N VAL A 54 -0.22 -2.88 7.49
CA VAL A 54 -0.81 -2.34 8.72
C VAL A 54 -0.13 -1.02 9.02
N TYR A 55 -0.90 -0.03 9.45
CA TYR A 55 -0.35 1.21 9.99
C TYR A 55 -1.04 1.63 11.28
N SER A 56 -0.36 2.46 12.06
CA SER A 56 -0.88 3.02 13.30
C SER A 56 -1.59 4.36 13.09
N ILE A 57 -2.53 4.65 13.98
CA ILE A 57 -3.10 5.97 14.21
C ILE A 57 -3.02 6.27 15.71
N GLY A 58 -2.47 7.44 16.05
CA GLY A 58 -2.48 7.98 17.41
C GLY A 58 -1.11 8.07 18.09
N LEU A 59 -0.06 7.43 17.55
CA LEU A 59 1.30 7.56 18.10
C LEU A 59 1.78 9.02 18.07
N TYR A 60 1.43 9.72 16.99
CA TYR A 60 1.76 11.14 16.85
C TYR A 60 0.95 12.02 17.79
N LYS A 61 -0.34 11.71 17.92
CA LYS A 61 -1.26 12.48 18.78
C LYS A 61 -0.89 12.36 20.26
N GLU A 62 -0.60 11.15 20.72
CA GLU A 62 -0.46 10.83 22.15
C GLU A 62 0.99 10.98 22.63
N PHE A 63 1.98 10.65 21.78
CA PHE A 63 3.39 10.59 22.18
C PHE A 63 4.30 11.53 21.39
N GLY A 64 3.79 12.24 20.38
CA GLY A 64 4.62 13.04 19.47
C GLY A 64 5.58 12.20 18.61
N HIS A 65 5.31 10.90 18.50
CA HIS A 65 6.12 9.96 17.73
C HIS A 65 5.55 9.80 16.31
N PRO A 66 6.37 9.61 15.26
CA PRO A 66 5.84 9.26 13.93
C PRO A 66 4.85 8.10 13.97
N GLU A 67 3.82 8.14 13.12
CA GLU A 67 3.03 6.94 12.85
C GLU A 67 3.94 5.88 12.21
N LEU A 68 3.52 4.62 12.25
CA LEU A 68 4.29 3.48 11.74
C LEU A 68 3.47 2.73 10.69
N ILE A 69 4.14 2.27 9.62
CA ILE A 69 3.56 1.40 8.60
C ILE A 69 4.45 0.17 8.34
N CYS A 70 3.85 -0.99 8.08
CA CYS A 70 4.55 -2.24 7.79
C CYS A 70 3.83 -3.02 6.68
N PHE A 71 4.57 -3.63 5.76
CA PHE A 71 4.06 -4.32 4.57
C PHE A 71 4.44 -5.80 4.53
N GLY A 72 3.64 -6.62 3.85
CA GLY A 72 4.08 -7.88 3.23
C GLY A 72 4.26 -9.08 4.14
N LEU A 73 4.21 -8.90 5.46
CA LEU A 73 4.18 -10.00 6.42
C LEU A 73 2.74 -10.42 6.67
N LYS A 74 2.56 -11.57 7.34
CA LYS A 74 1.22 -12.01 7.76
C LYS A 74 0.59 -10.94 8.66
N PRO A 75 -0.72 -10.64 8.53
CA PRO A 75 -1.37 -9.58 9.31
C PRO A 75 -1.15 -9.66 10.83
N ALA A 76 -1.23 -10.86 11.41
CA ALA A 76 -0.95 -11.08 12.83
C ALA A 76 0.49 -10.72 13.23
N VAL A 77 1.46 -10.92 12.33
CA VAL A 77 2.87 -10.55 12.54
C VAL A 77 3.03 -9.03 12.48
N MET A 78 2.50 -8.38 11.43
CA MET A 78 2.56 -6.91 11.29
C MET A 78 1.91 -6.21 12.49
N GLY A 79 0.71 -6.67 12.88
CA GLY A 79 0.01 -6.14 14.05
C GLY A 79 0.80 -6.35 15.35
N SER A 80 1.42 -7.52 15.55
CA SER A 80 2.25 -7.78 16.73
C SER A 80 3.48 -6.86 16.79
N ILE A 81 4.13 -6.64 15.65
CA ILE A 81 5.29 -5.74 15.52
C ILE A 81 4.90 -4.30 15.90
N LEU A 82 3.82 -3.77 15.33
CA LEU A 82 3.40 -2.38 15.61
C LEU A 82 2.89 -2.20 17.04
N ASN A 83 2.20 -3.21 17.61
CA ASN A 83 1.84 -3.18 19.03
C ASN A 83 3.09 -3.19 19.93
N HIS A 84 4.12 -3.98 19.58
CA HIS A 84 5.38 -3.96 20.31
C HIS A 84 6.07 -2.60 20.22
N ALA A 85 6.09 -1.98 19.04
CA ALA A 85 6.58 -0.62 18.84
C ALA A 85 5.86 0.39 19.74
N CYS A 86 4.52 0.33 19.76
CA CYS A 86 3.68 1.17 20.63
C CYS A 86 4.01 0.96 22.11
N ASP A 87 4.19 -0.29 22.57
CA ASP A 87 4.58 -0.60 23.95
C ASP A 87 5.97 -0.01 24.32
N LEU A 88 6.89 0.12 23.37
CA LEU A 88 8.19 0.78 23.58
C LEU A 88 8.02 2.31 23.65
N ILE A 89 7.26 2.89 22.72
CA ILE A 89 7.00 4.34 22.65
C ILE A 89 6.29 4.83 23.93
N LYS A 90 5.33 4.06 24.45
CA LYS A 90 4.66 4.32 25.74
C LYS A 90 5.62 4.37 26.94
N LYS A 91 6.77 3.71 26.84
CA LYS A 91 7.83 3.72 27.86
C LYS A 91 8.84 4.85 27.67
N GLY A 92 8.66 5.68 26.64
CA GLY A 92 9.52 6.83 26.33
C GLY A 92 10.58 6.55 25.28
N GLU A 93 10.58 5.37 24.64
CA GLU A 93 11.49 5.10 23.53
C GLU A 93 11.09 5.92 22.29
N THR A 94 12.08 6.36 21.51
CA THR A 94 11.85 7.05 20.23
C THR A 94 12.50 6.24 19.12
N LEU A 95 11.68 5.72 18.21
CA LEU A 95 12.13 5.02 17.02
C LEU A 95 12.44 6.06 15.95
N THR A 96 13.67 6.04 15.46
CA THR A 96 14.16 6.93 14.39
C THR A 96 14.57 6.14 13.17
N ALA A 97 14.48 6.78 12.00
CA ALA A 97 14.94 6.23 10.74
C ALA A 97 16.44 5.92 10.73
N ASN A 98 16.85 5.09 9.77
CA ASN A 98 18.25 4.75 9.46
C ASN A 98 19.03 4.13 10.64
N ARG A 99 18.32 3.58 11.64
CA ARG A 99 18.88 2.77 12.72
C ARG A 99 18.42 1.33 12.59
N THR A 100 19.27 0.42 13.06
CA THR A 100 18.97 -1.00 13.11
C THR A 100 18.39 -1.34 14.47
N TYR A 101 17.30 -2.10 14.49
CA TYR A 101 16.65 -2.53 15.73
C TYR A 101 16.53 -4.05 15.76
N THR A 102 16.71 -4.61 16.95
CA THR A 102 16.51 -6.03 17.25
C THR A 102 15.29 -6.21 18.15
N GLY A 103 14.71 -7.41 18.19
CA GLY A 103 13.63 -7.74 19.13
C GLY A 103 12.22 -7.48 18.61
N PHE A 104 12.08 -6.88 17.43
CA PHE A 104 10.80 -6.77 16.71
C PHE A 104 10.45 -8.07 15.97
N LEU A 105 11.45 -8.70 15.36
CA LEU A 105 11.36 -9.99 14.69
C LEU A 105 12.40 -10.93 15.30
N GLU A 106 11.97 -12.15 15.66
CA GLU A 106 12.87 -13.10 16.29
C GLU A 106 13.97 -13.55 15.32
N GLY A 107 15.23 -13.30 15.69
CA GLY A 107 16.39 -13.64 14.87
C GLY A 107 16.63 -12.70 13.69
N PHE A 108 15.84 -11.63 13.52
CA PHE A 108 16.02 -10.67 12.43
C PHE A 108 16.17 -9.24 12.95
N GLU A 109 17.04 -8.50 12.29
CA GLU A 109 17.15 -7.06 12.46
C GLU A 109 16.14 -6.36 11.56
N ILE A 110 15.59 -5.22 11.99
CA ILE A 110 14.72 -4.37 11.17
C ILE A 110 15.32 -2.97 11.06
N ARG A 111 14.82 -2.18 10.11
CA ARG A 111 15.11 -0.76 10.00
C ARG A 111 13.85 0.04 9.81
N PHE A 112 13.90 1.31 10.18
CA PHE A 112 12.87 2.28 9.82
C PHE A 112 13.39 3.22 8.74
N LEU A 113 12.52 3.54 7.78
CA LEU A 113 12.73 4.57 6.77
C LEU A 113 11.68 5.67 6.95
N GLU A 114 12.03 6.91 6.63
CA GLU A 114 11.06 8.00 6.54
C GLU A 114 10.22 7.80 5.29
N VAL A 115 8.91 7.99 5.41
CA VAL A 115 7.98 7.88 4.27
C VAL A 115 7.83 9.25 3.62
N ASP A 116 8.01 9.32 2.30
CA ASP A 116 7.77 10.51 1.51
C ASP A 116 6.27 10.88 1.53
N LYS A 117 5.99 12.18 1.59
CA LYS A 117 4.63 12.73 1.64
C LYS A 117 3.80 12.38 0.43
N GLU A 118 4.44 12.14 -0.73
CA GLU A 118 3.74 11.73 -1.95
C GLU A 118 2.93 10.42 -1.78
N TYR A 119 3.29 9.57 -0.82
CA TYR A 119 2.64 8.28 -0.56
C TYR A 119 1.51 8.33 0.47
N TYR A 120 1.29 9.47 1.14
CA TYR A 120 0.38 9.50 2.29
C TYR A 120 -1.08 9.31 1.87
N GLN A 121 -1.47 9.94 0.77
CA GLN A 121 -2.82 9.81 0.22
C GLN A 121 -3.09 8.36 -0.22
N ASP A 122 -2.10 7.72 -0.82
CA ASP A 122 -2.21 6.35 -1.32
C ASP A 122 -2.35 5.34 -0.17
N TYR A 123 -1.55 5.47 0.90
CA TYR A 123 -1.44 4.39 1.91
C TYR A 123 -2.10 4.68 3.26
N VAL A 124 -2.23 5.95 3.66
CA VAL A 124 -2.69 6.31 5.02
C VAL A 124 -3.82 7.33 5.01
N GLY A 125 -4.69 7.27 4.00
CA GLY A 125 -5.87 8.12 3.85
C GLY A 125 -6.73 8.20 5.12
N TYR A 126 -6.96 7.07 5.80
CA TYR A 126 -7.76 7.07 7.03
C TYR A 126 -7.09 7.80 8.20
N ALA A 127 -5.75 7.78 8.27
CA ALA A 127 -5.02 8.60 9.23
C ALA A 127 -5.19 10.09 8.89
N GLY A 128 -5.09 10.44 7.61
CA GLY A 128 -5.36 11.81 7.13
C GLY A 128 -6.74 12.32 7.55
N TRP A 129 -7.78 11.50 7.36
CA TRP A 129 -9.13 11.81 7.85
C TRP A 129 -9.19 11.99 9.38
N PHE A 130 -8.53 11.11 10.13
CA PHE A 130 -8.50 11.20 11.60
C PHE A 130 -7.81 12.49 12.07
N TYR A 131 -6.72 12.88 11.40
CA TYR A 131 -5.98 14.12 11.62
C TYR A 131 -6.58 15.33 10.90
N ASP A 132 -7.92 15.38 10.78
CA ASP A 132 -8.67 16.54 10.27
C ASP A 132 -8.39 16.86 8.79
N MET A 133 -8.34 15.81 7.96
CA MET A 133 -8.13 15.88 6.50
C MET A 133 -6.78 16.49 6.11
N THR A 134 -5.74 16.32 6.95
CA THR A 134 -4.36 16.72 6.64
C THR A 134 -3.39 15.56 6.85
N PHE A 135 -2.26 15.61 6.14
CA PHE A 135 -1.13 14.72 6.30
C PHE A 135 0.00 15.34 7.14
N ASP A 136 -0.31 16.28 8.04
CA ASP A 136 0.66 16.97 8.91
C ASP A 136 1.13 16.13 10.12
N PHE A 137 1.57 14.90 9.85
CA PHE A 137 2.18 13.99 10.83
C PHE A 137 3.35 13.23 10.18
N PRO A 138 4.45 12.93 10.90
CA PRO A 138 5.51 12.10 10.34
C PRO A 138 5.11 10.62 10.32
N LEU A 139 5.65 9.84 9.38
CA LEU A 139 5.40 8.42 9.20
C LEU A 139 6.72 7.69 8.95
N LEU A 140 6.92 6.57 9.64
CA LEU A 140 8.05 5.67 9.45
C LEU A 140 7.58 4.31 8.91
N GLN A 141 8.23 3.85 7.86
CA GLN A 141 8.06 2.50 7.37
C GLN A 141 9.02 1.56 8.08
N LEU A 142 8.50 0.47 8.64
CA LEU A 142 9.29 -0.67 9.09
C LEU A 142 9.67 -1.55 7.90
N VAL A 143 10.97 -1.82 7.75
CA VAL A 143 11.54 -2.66 6.70
C VAL A 143 12.20 -3.88 7.34
N TRP A 144 11.90 -5.06 6.79
CA TRP A 144 12.43 -6.36 7.23
C TRP A 144 13.33 -6.99 6.16
N PRO A 145 14.35 -7.77 6.54
CA PRO A 145 15.27 -8.42 5.60
C PRO A 145 14.76 -9.80 5.17
N ASP A 146 15.40 -10.39 4.18
CA ASP A 146 15.17 -11.78 3.80
C ASP A 146 15.74 -12.78 4.82
N LYS A 147 15.60 -14.08 4.53
CA LYS A 147 16.12 -15.16 5.39
C LYS A 147 17.66 -15.18 5.48
N GLN A 148 18.35 -14.47 4.60
CA GLN A 148 19.81 -14.33 4.56
C GLN A 148 20.27 -13.02 5.20
N HIS A 149 19.36 -12.25 5.82
CA HIS A 149 19.60 -10.95 6.45
C HIS A 149 19.93 -9.82 5.47
N HIS A 150 19.59 -9.98 4.19
CA HIS A 150 19.70 -8.91 3.19
C HIS A 150 18.44 -8.05 3.23
N PHE A 151 18.58 -6.73 3.15
CA PHE A 151 17.46 -5.80 3.02
C PHE A 151 17.08 -5.59 1.54
N PRO A 152 15.89 -5.07 1.23
CA PRO A 152 15.43 -4.90 -0.15
C PRO A 152 16.34 -4.06 -1.08
N TRP A 153 17.21 -3.22 -0.51
CA TRP A 153 18.19 -2.43 -1.28
C TRP A 153 19.54 -3.13 -1.46
N ASP A 154 19.77 -4.27 -0.81
CA ASP A 154 21.00 -5.03 -0.95
C ASP A 154 20.95 -5.86 -2.26
N PRO A 155 22.04 -5.89 -3.06
CA PRO A 155 22.06 -6.63 -4.33
C PRO A 155 21.76 -8.13 -4.20
N GLU A 156 22.06 -8.71 -3.04
CA GLU A 156 21.88 -10.12 -2.71
C GLU A 156 20.49 -10.45 -2.14
N PHE A 157 19.60 -9.46 -2.02
CA PHE A 157 18.23 -9.69 -1.54
C PHE A 157 17.48 -10.70 -2.40
N ASN A 158 16.71 -11.57 -1.76
CA ASN A 158 15.87 -12.54 -2.45
C ASN A 158 14.94 -11.86 -3.48
N PRO A 159 15.16 -12.09 -4.79
CA PRO A 159 14.42 -11.38 -5.84
C PRO A 159 12.92 -11.70 -5.83
N ALA A 160 12.52 -12.89 -5.35
CA ALA A 160 11.12 -13.26 -5.23
C ALA A 160 10.35 -12.43 -4.19
N TRP A 161 11.07 -11.73 -3.30
CA TRP A 161 10.49 -10.91 -2.22
C TRP A 161 10.60 -9.42 -2.50
N LYS A 162 11.20 -9.03 -3.64
CA LYS A 162 11.47 -7.64 -4.03
C LYS A 162 10.26 -6.73 -3.87
N PHE A 163 9.08 -7.22 -4.24
CA PHE A 163 7.85 -6.44 -4.24
C PHE A 163 6.97 -6.68 -3.01
N LYS A 164 7.37 -7.56 -2.08
CA LYS A 164 6.59 -7.83 -0.85
C LYS A 164 6.50 -6.63 0.08
N GLN A 165 7.42 -5.67 -0.03
CA GLN A 165 7.35 -4.40 0.69
C GLN A 165 7.82 -3.27 -0.24
N PRO A 166 6.92 -2.38 -0.71
CA PRO A 166 7.35 -1.20 -1.45
C PRO A 166 8.20 -0.32 -0.53
N LEU A 167 9.24 0.34 -1.05
CA LEU A 167 10.05 1.28 -0.29
C LEU A 167 9.51 2.69 -0.51
N LEU A 168 8.93 3.29 0.52
CA LEU A 168 8.24 4.58 0.42
C LEU A 168 9.13 5.80 0.72
N ASP A 169 10.45 5.60 0.84
CA ASP A 169 11.45 6.67 1.10
C ASP A 169 12.02 7.30 -0.17
N ARG A 170 11.58 6.82 -1.34
CA ARG A 170 12.10 7.20 -2.64
C ARG A 170 10.93 7.31 -3.60
N SER A 171 10.92 8.39 -4.39
CA SER A 171 9.95 8.51 -5.47
C SER A 171 10.15 7.39 -6.48
N THR A 172 9.09 6.65 -6.72
CA THR A 172 9.02 5.67 -7.77
C THR A 172 8.19 6.27 -8.91
N ASP A 173 8.85 6.65 -9.99
CA ASP A 173 8.25 6.86 -11.32
C ASP A 173 7.52 5.60 -11.85
N PHE A 174 7.59 4.51 -11.09
CA PHE A 174 6.97 3.22 -11.31
C PHE A 174 6.46 2.62 -9.99
N LYS A 175 5.17 2.81 -9.67
CA LYS A 175 4.52 2.38 -8.41
C LYS A 175 4.01 0.92 -8.40
N PHE A 176 4.09 0.24 -9.54
CA PHE A 176 3.53 -1.10 -9.73
C PHE A 176 4.34 -2.21 -9.05
N TYR A 177 3.66 -3.32 -8.75
CA TYR A 177 4.25 -4.53 -8.15
C TYR A 177 5.08 -5.33 -9.17
N GLU A 178 4.84 -5.10 -10.46
CA GLU A 178 5.50 -5.76 -11.58
C GLU A 178 6.96 -5.27 -11.76
N GLU A 179 7.77 -6.04 -12.49
CA GLU A 179 9.04 -5.52 -12.97
C GLU A 179 8.82 -4.46 -14.07
N ARG A 180 9.70 -3.46 -14.15
CA ARG A 180 9.67 -2.42 -15.19
C ARG A 180 9.61 -2.97 -16.61
N ASN A 181 10.26 -4.12 -16.84
CA ASN A 181 10.31 -4.81 -18.12
C ASN A 181 9.19 -5.85 -18.33
N THR A 182 8.21 -5.93 -17.42
CA THR A 182 7.02 -6.77 -17.61
C THR A 182 6.32 -6.37 -18.91
N ALA A 183 5.94 -7.38 -19.70
CA ALA A 183 5.28 -7.16 -20.97
C ALA A 183 3.80 -6.81 -20.73
N VAL A 184 3.35 -5.69 -21.29
CA VAL A 184 1.97 -5.19 -21.18
C VAL A 184 1.40 -4.92 -22.56
N PHE A 185 0.09 -5.06 -22.70
CA PHE A 185 -0.63 -4.88 -23.96
C PHE A 185 -0.99 -3.41 -24.17
N VAL A 186 -0.60 -2.83 -25.31
CA VAL A 186 -0.75 -1.40 -25.56
C VAL A 186 -1.21 -1.15 -27.00
N THR A 187 -2.10 -0.18 -27.22
CA THR A 187 -2.43 0.25 -28.59
C THR A 187 -1.27 1.03 -29.22
N LYS A 188 -0.91 0.74 -30.48
CA LYS A 188 0.14 1.46 -31.22
C LYS A 188 -0.04 2.98 -31.22
N GLN A 189 -1.28 3.43 -31.15
CA GLN A 189 -1.70 4.83 -31.07
C GLN A 189 -1.13 5.51 -29.84
N ALA A 190 -1.11 4.82 -28.69
CA ALA A 190 -0.53 5.35 -27.46
C ALA A 190 0.96 5.67 -27.63
N LEU A 191 1.71 4.79 -28.31
CA LEU A 191 3.12 5.02 -28.62
C LEU A 191 3.36 6.17 -29.62
N LYS A 192 2.31 6.63 -30.30
CA LYS A 192 2.36 7.80 -31.20
C LYS A 192 1.93 9.10 -30.53
N GLY A 193 1.55 9.05 -29.24
CA GLY A 193 1.17 10.19 -28.43
C GLY A 193 -0.33 10.36 -28.24
N ASP A 194 -1.17 9.43 -28.72
CA ASP A 194 -2.58 9.43 -28.36
C ASP A 194 -2.73 9.04 -26.87
N PRO A 195 -3.67 9.62 -26.12
CA PRO A 195 -3.78 9.38 -24.69
C PRO A 195 -4.26 7.97 -24.39
N VAL A 196 -3.74 7.36 -23.32
CA VAL A 196 -4.33 6.16 -22.73
C VAL A 196 -5.60 6.59 -21.98
N LEU A 197 -6.74 5.99 -22.34
CA LEU A 197 -8.07 6.36 -21.84
C LEU A 197 -8.80 5.18 -21.18
N SER A 198 -8.34 3.95 -21.41
CA SER A 198 -8.93 2.73 -20.87
C SER A 198 -7.82 1.78 -20.45
N VAL A 199 -7.91 1.26 -19.23
CA VAL A 199 -6.96 0.35 -18.62
C VAL A 199 -7.71 -0.86 -18.06
N TYR A 200 -7.18 -2.04 -18.31
CA TYR A 200 -7.71 -3.30 -17.80
C TYR A 200 -6.58 -4.14 -17.21
N HIS A 201 -6.79 -4.63 -15.99
CA HIS A 201 -5.93 -5.62 -15.37
C HIS A 201 -6.69 -6.94 -15.42
N ASP A 202 -6.30 -7.84 -16.32
CA ASP A 202 -7.10 -9.04 -16.57
C ASP A 202 -6.99 -10.08 -15.44
N GLU A 203 -7.88 -11.08 -15.48
CA GLU A 203 -7.90 -12.16 -14.47
C GLU A 203 -6.62 -13.01 -14.47
N ASP A 204 -5.86 -13.00 -15.57
CA ASP A 204 -4.58 -13.68 -15.71
C ASP A 204 -3.40 -12.82 -15.21
N GLY A 205 -3.66 -11.59 -14.75
CA GLY A 205 -2.67 -10.65 -14.23
C GLY A 205 -1.90 -9.87 -15.30
N ALA A 206 -2.39 -9.84 -16.54
CA ALA A 206 -1.80 -9.01 -17.58
C ALA A 206 -2.46 -7.63 -17.62
N TRP A 207 -1.60 -6.61 -17.80
CA TRP A 207 -2.04 -5.22 -17.93
C TRP A 207 -2.27 -4.84 -19.38
N HIS A 208 -3.36 -4.11 -19.60
CA HIS A 208 -3.79 -3.60 -20.90
C HIS A 208 -4.00 -2.09 -20.81
N PHE A 209 -3.37 -1.33 -21.71
CA PHE A 209 -3.43 0.13 -21.78
C PHE A 209 -3.86 0.57 -23.18
N HIS A 210 -5.04 1.17 -23.28
CA HIS A 210 -5.67 1.42 -24.56
C HIS A 210 -6.14 2.87 -24.70
N THR A 211 -6.07 3.37 -25.92
CA THR A 211 -6.55 4.72 -26.30
C THR A 211 -8.06 4.77 -26.52
N THR A 212 -8.75 3.64 -26.41
CA THR A 212 -10.19 3.48 -26.58
C THR A 212 -10.64 2.24 -25.79
N PRO A 213 -11.88 2.20 -25.26
CA PRO A 213 -12.41 1.02 -24.56
C PRO A 213 -12.44 -0.26 -25.41
N GLU A 214 -12.66 -0.12 -26.71
CA GLU A 214 -12.73 -1.24 -27.66
C GLU A 214 -11.62 -1.11 -28.72
N PRO A 215 -10.37 -1.51 -28.43
CA PRO A 215 -9.29 -1.44 -29.40
C PRO A 215 -9.41 -2.53 -30.49
N ASP A 216 -8.95 -2.23 -31.71
CA ASP A 216 -8.72 -3.29 -32.70
C ASP A 216 -7.53 -4.14 -32.24
N GLY A 217 -7.74 -5.45 -32.08
CA GLY A 217 -6.70 -6.39 -31.67
C GLY A 217 -5.45 -6.38 -32.57
N LYS A 218 -5.56 -5.93 -33.83
CA LYS A 218 -4.40 -5.75 -34.72
C LYS A 218 -3.49 -4.61 -34.32
N ASP A 219 -4.00 -3.65 -33.56
CA ASP A 219 -3.27 -2.48 -33.06
C ASP A 219 -2.70 -2.68 -31.67
N ILE A 220 -2.99 -3.80 -31.03
CA ILE A 220 -2.39 -4.17 -29.74
C ILE A 220 -1.00 -4.75 -29.99
N ILE A 221 -0.03 -4.24 -29.25
CA ILE A 221 1.37 -4.69 -29.23
C ILE A 221 1.85 -4.84 -27.79
N LEU A 222 2.92 -5.61 -27.61
CA LEU A 222 3.59 -5.74 -26.31
C LEU A 222 4.72 -4.74 -26.18
N VAL A 223 4.74 -4.03 -25.06
CA VAL A 223 5.87 -3.16 -24.65
C VAL A 223 6.22 -3.43 -23.19
N SER A 224 7.36 -2.91 -22.74
CA SER A 224 7.69 -2.91 -21.31
C SER A 224 6.76 -1.97 -20.55
N PHE A 225 6.33 -2.36 -19.34
CA PHE A 225 5.47 -1.55 -18.48
C PHE A 225 6.05 -0.14 -18.23
N GLU A 226 7.35 -0.03 -18.02
CA GLU A 226 8.01 1.28 -17.86
C GLU A 226 7.84 2.21 -19.06
N GLU A 227 7.68 1.67 -20.28
CA GLU A 227 7.42 2.51 -21.45
C GLU A 227 6.10 3.26 -21.28
N VAL A 228 5.09 2.56 -20.76
CA VAL A 228 3.74 3.09 -20.56
C VAL A 228 3.72 4.16 -19.48
N THR A 229 4.34 3.90 -18.32
CA THR A 229 4.41 4.89 -17.23
C THR A 229 5.27 6.11 -17.61
N ARG A 230 6.21 5.96 -18.55
CA ARG A 230 7.00 7.09 -19.05
C ARG A 230 6.22 7.95 -20.06
N LEU A 231 5.41 7.31 -20.91
CA LEU A 231 4.52 8.01 -21.83
C LEU A 231 3.44 8.77 -21.07
N ASP A 232 2.95 8.18 -19.99
CA ASP A 232 1.89 8.72 -19.17
C ASP A 232 2.11 8.41 -17.68
N PRO A 233 2.72 9.35 -16.94
CA PRO A 233 3.01 9.17 -15.52
C PRO A 233 1.78 8.97 -14.63
N SER A 234 0.60 9.46 -15.06
CA SER A 234 -0.65 9.32 -14.28
C SER A 234 -1.12 7.87 -14.17
N ILE A 235 -0.60 6.97 -15.02
CA ILE A 235 -0.87 5.53 -14.91
C ILE A 235 -0.38 4.97 -13.56
N ASN A 236 0.61 5.60 -12.92
CA ASN A 236 1.04 5.22 -11.57
C ASN A 236 -0.06 5.32 -10.52
N GLU A 237 -1.14 6.08 -10.76
CA GLU A 237 -2.29 6.15 -9.86
C GLU A 237 -3.08 4.82 -9.83
N LEU A 238 -2.96 4.02 -10.89
CA LEU A 238 -3.67 2.75 -11.05
C LEU A 238 -2.94 1.56 -10.41
N PHE A 239 -1.84 1.78 -9.68
CA PHE A 239 -0.99 0.71 -9.15
C PHE A 239 -1.71 -0.28 -8.22
N SER A 240 -2.86 0.12 -7.65
CA SER A 240 -3.69 -0.70 -6.79
C SER A 240 -4.86 -1.39 -7.50
N LEU A 241 -4.99 -1.25 -8.83
CA LEU A 241 -6.09 -1.85 -9.59
C LEU A 241 -6.05 -3.39 -9.47
N PRO A 242 -7.11 -4.04 -8.95
CA PRO A 242 -7.13 -5.50 -8.73
C PRO A 242 -7.18 -6.29 -10.05
N PHE A 243 -6.92 -7.59 -9.98
CA PHE A 243 -7.22 -8.50 -11.09
C PHE A 243 -8.71 -8.44 -11.45
N GLY A 244 -9.00 -8.46 -12.75
CA GLY A 244 -10.33 -8.18 -13.29
C GLY A 244 -10.74 -6.69 -13.25
N GLY A 245 -9.95 -5.82 -12.63
CA GLY A 245 -10.25 -4.41 -12.46
C GLY A 245 -10.12 -3.61 -13.76
N GLN A 246 -10.97 -2.59 -13.89
CA GLN A 246 -10.93 -1.67 -15.03
C GLN A 246 -10.93 -0.22 -14.55
N ALA A 247 -10.20 0.63 -15.27
CA ALA A 247 -10.23 2.07 -15.08
C ALA A 247 -10.29 2.80 -16.43
N TRP A 248 -10.95 3.96 -16.46
CA TRP A 248 -11.04 4.79 -17.67
C TRP A 248 -11.06 6.27 -17.32
N ARG A 249 -10.83 7.13 -18.31
CA ARG A 249 -10.95 8.58 -18.18
C ARG A 249 -11.29 9.21 -19.54
N ALA A 250 -11.87 10.41 -19.52
CA ALA A 250 -12.23 11.11 -20.74
C ALA A 250 -11.02 11.73 -21.47
N SER A 251 -10.02 12.20 -20.71
CA SER A 251 -8.77 12.77 -21.22
C SER A 251 -7.65 12.67 -20.20
N THR A 252 -6.41 13.05 -20.56
CA THR A 252 -5.27 13.11 -19.63
C THR A 252 -5.40 14.19 -18.55
N ALA A 253 -6.40 15.06 -18.64
CA ALA A 253 -6.65 16.10 -17.64
C ALA A 253 -7.75 15.71 -16.64
N ASP A 254 -8.44 14.59 -16.87
CA ASP A 254 -9.51 14.08 -16.02
C ASP A 254 -8.97 12.97 -15.11
N ASP A 255 -9.54 12.86 -13.91
CA ASP A 255 -9.23 11.80 -12.97
C ASP A 255 -9.65 10.44 -13.52
N TRP A 256 -9.01 9.37 -13.05
CA TRP A 256 -9.41 8.01 -13.38
C TRP A 256 -10.74 7.65 -12.68
N GLU A 257 -11.66 7.12 -13.48
CA GLU A 257 -12.87 6.43 -13.04
C GLU A 257 -12.60 4.92 -13.01
N TYR A 258 -13.27 4.20 -12.10
CA TYR A 258 -13.07 2.77 -11.87
C TYR A 258 -14.37 2.01 -12.07
N ALA A 259 -14.28 0.77 -12.57
CA ALA A 259 -15.43 -0.12 -12.56
C ALA A 259 -15.84 -0.42 -11.12
N GLU A 260 -17.15 -0.42 -10.84
CA GLU A 260 -17.67 -0.87 -9.55
C GLU A 260 -17.27 -2.35 -9.35
N GLU A 261 -16.70 -2.68 -8.19
CA GLU A 261 -16.48 -4.08 -7.79
C GLU A 261 -17.87 -4.75 -7.70
N GLU A 262 -18.17 -5.73 -8.56
CA GLU A 262 -19.31 -6.61 -8.32
C GLU A 262 -19.03 -7.35 -7.00
N GLU A 263 -19.79 -7.04 -5.94
CA GLU A 263 -19.75 -7.83 -4.72
C GLU A 263 -20.09 -9.28 -5.10
N GLU A 264 -19.13 -10.20 -4.96
CA GLU A 264 -19.45 -11.62 -4.95
C GLU A 264 -20.43 -11.84 -3.79
N ASP A 265 -21.71 -12.00 -4.14
CA ASP A 265 -22.74 -12.55 -3.27
C ASP A 265 -22.26 -13.94 -2.88
N ASP A 266 -21.53 -14.03 -1.76
CA ASP A 266 -21.20 -15.25 -1.04
C ASP A 266 -22.53 -15.87 -0.58
N GLY A 267 -23.26 -16.45 -1.53
CA GLY A 267 -24.48 -17.19 -1.31
C GLY A 267 -24.16 -18.34 -0.38
N GLU A 268 -24.55 -18.19 0.88
CA GLU A 268 -24.55 -19.27 1.86
C GLU A 268 -25.27 -20.49 1.28
N VAL A 269 -24.56 -21.63 1.22
CA VAL A 269 -25.16 -22.96 1.10
C VAL A 269 -24.63 -23.88 2.19
#